data_AF-A0A1F6LRE7-F1
#
_entry.id   AF-A0A1F6LRE7-F1
#
_cell.length_a   1.000
_cell.length_b   1.000
_cell.length_c   1.000
_cell.angle_alpha   90.00
_cell.angle_beta   90.00
_cell.angle_gamma   90.00
#
_symmetry.space_group_name_H-M   'P 1'
#
loop_
_entity.id
_entity.type
_entity.pdbx_description
1 polymer ?
#
loop_
_entity_poly.entity_id
_entity_poly.type
_entity_poly.pdbx_seq_one_letter_code
_entity_poly.pdbx_strand_id
1 'polypeptide(L)'
;MSRSSKKGPYIDAKLAEKVSKLRSGDKTVIKTWARASTITPQMVGFTFSVHNGKDFLAVYVVENMVGHKLGEFSPSRKFIRHGGKLAKDESGAKSAPAGGGAPRPAAAAPAAKK
;
A
#
# COMPACT_ATOMS: atom_id res chain seq x y z
N MET A 1 14.98 -0.38 -18.03
CA MET A 1 15.34 -1.60 -18.78
C MET A 1 14.41 -2.73 -18.34
N SER A 2 13.55 -3.18 -19.25
CA SER A 2 12.71 -4.35 -19.03
C SER A 2 13.57 -5.61 -19.02
N ARG A 3 13.23 -6.59 -18.18
CA ARG A 3 13.81 -7.93 -18.29
C ARG A 3 13.32 -8.55 -19.60
N SER A 4 14.15 -9.43 -20.18
CA SER A 4 13.74 -10.25 -21.32
C SER A 4 12.41 -10.94 -21.04
N SER A 5 11.49 -10.92 -22.01
CA SER A 5 10.14 -11.52 -21.93
C SER A 5 10.17 -12.97 -21.47
N LYS A 6 11.21 -13.74 -21.84
CA LYS A 6 11.41 -15.13 -21.43
C LYS A 6 11.64 -15.32 -19.92
N LYS A 7 12.11 -14.30 -19.20
CA LYS A 7 12.50 -14.37 -17.77
C LYS A 7 11.40 -13.91 -16.80
N GLY A 8 10.30 -13.36 -17.32
CA GLY A 8 9.17 -12.86 -16.53
C GLY A 8 9.48 -11.68 -15.60
N PRO A 9 8.46 -11.17 -14.88
CA PRO A 9 8.63 -10.14 -13.86
C PRO A 9 9.57 -10.60 -12.75
N TYR A 10 10.40 -9.69 -12.23
CA TYR A 10 11.28 -10.03 -11.12
C TYR A 10 10.53 -9.98 -9.80
N ILE A 11 10.60 -11.08 -9.04
CA ILE A 11 10.10 -11.21 -7.67
C ILE A 11 11.20 -11.83 -6.84
N ASP A 12 11.41 -11.34 -5.62
CA ASP A 12 12.32 -11.98 -4.68
C ASP A 12 11.76 -13.34 -4.22
N ALA A 13 12.60 -14.38 -4.16
CA ALA A 13 12.16 -15.73 -3.86
C ALA A 13 11.47 -15.81 -2.47
N LYS A 14 12.03 -15.14 -1.47
CA LYS A 14 11.47 -15.11 -0.10
C LYS A 14 10.13 -14.37 -0.07
N LEU A 15 9.97 -13.35 -0.90
CA LEU A 15 8.70 -12.63 -1.02
C LEU A 15 7.64 -13.52 -1.69
N ALA A 16 8.01 -14.21 -2.77
CA ALA A 16 7.12 -15.12 -3.48
C ALA A 16 6.63 -16.26 -2.57
N GLU A 17 7.53 -16.90 -1.82
CA GLU A 17 7.16 -17.95 -0.87
C GLU A 17 6.21 -17.47 0.22
N LYS A 18 6.39 -16.24 0.72
CA LYS A 18 5.48 -15.67 1.71
C LYS A 18 4.10 -15.48 1.09
N VAL A 19 4.02 -14.84 -0.07
CA VAL A 19 2.73 -14.60 -0.75
C VAL A 19 2.01 -15.91 -1.06
N SER A 20 2.72 -16.96 -1.50
CA SER A 20 2.10 -18.27 -1.76
C SER A 20 1.55 -18.98 -0.51
N LYS A 21 2.03 -18.63 0.69
CA LYS A 21 1.55 -19.22 1.96
C LYS A 21 0.32 -18.51 2.51
N LEU A 22 0.09 -17.26 2.11
CA LEU A 22 -1.08 -16.49 2.53
C LEU A 22 -2.29 -16.87 1.68
N ARG A 23 -3.47 -16.86 2.30
CA ARG A 23 -4.73 -17.01 1.58
C ARG A 23 -5.34 -15.64 1.28
N SER A 24 -6.15 -15.58 0.24
CA SER A 24 -6.91 -14.38 -0.13
C SER A 24 -7.83 -13.97 1.03
N GLY A 25 -7.61 -12.78 1.59
CA GLY A 25 -8.36 -12.25 2.73
C GLY A 25 -7.56 -12.15 4.03
N ASP A 26 -6.37 -12.75 4.10
CA ASP A 26 -5.49 -12.61 5.25
C ASP A 26 -4.92 -11.18 5.31
N LYS A 27 -5.22 -10.47 6.41
CA LYS A 27 -4.74 -9.09 6.66
C LYS A 27 -3.31 -9.05 7.20
N THR A 28 -2.55 -10.12 7.00
CA THR A 28 -1.18 -10.23 7.50
C THR A 28 -0.27 -9.26 6.75
N VAL A 29 0.44 -8.44 7.51
CA VAL A 29 1.35 -7.44 6.97
C VAL A 29 2.70 -8.08 6.67
N ILE A 30 3.07 -8.15 5.39
CA ILE A 30 4.33 -8.74 4.95
C ILE A 30 5.44 -7.68 5.00
N LYS A 31 6.42 -7.84 5.89
CA LYS A 31 7.63 -7.02 5.91
C LYS A 31 8.59 -7.42 4.79
N THR A 32 9.03 -6.43 4.01
CA THR A 32 9.92 -6.64 2.86
C THR A 32 10.98 -5.55 2.72
N TRP A 33 12.20 -5.96 2.39
CA TRP A 33 13.29 -5.11 1.92
C TRP A 33 13.41 -5.14 0.38
N ALA A 34 12.67 -6.03 -0.28
CA ALA A 34 12.77 -6.27 -1.72
C ALA A 34 12.03 -5.20 -2.54
N ARG A 35 12.55 -3.97 -2.52
CA ARG A 35 11.99 -2.82 -3.27
C ARG A 35 12.03 -3.01 -4.79
N ALA A 36 12.91 -3.87 -5.28
CA ALA A 36 13.08 -4.13 -6.72
C ALA A 36 12.02 -5.09 -7.30
N SER A 37 11.26 -5.78 -6.44
CA SER A 37 10.23 -6.73 -6.84
C SER A 37 9.05 -6.03 -7.51
N THR A 38 8.56 -6.67 -8.57
CA THR A 38 7.43 -6.21 -9.38
C THR A 38 6.15 -6.74 -8.77
N ILE A 39 5.13 -5.90 -8.67
CA ILE A 39 3.81 -6.28 -8.17
C ILE A 39 3.15 -7.17 -9.21
N THR A 40 2.84 -8.41 -8.82
CA THR A 40 2.07 -9.35 -9.62
C THR A 40 0.61 -9.36 -9.20
N PRO A 41 -0.32 -9.83 -10.08
CA PRO A 41 -1.75 -9.90 -9.75
C PRO A 41 -2.06 -10.68 -8.46
N GLN A 42 -1.25 -11.69 -8.14
CA GLN A 42 -1.39 -12.50 -6.93
C GLN A 42 -1.14 -11.72 -5.62
N MET A 43 -0.53 -10.55 -5.70
CA MET A 43 -0.24 -9.69 -4.54
C MET A 43 -1.34 -8.68 -4.24
N VAL A 44 -2.37 -8.59 -5.10
CA VAL A 44 -3.47 -7.64 -4.93
C VAL A 44 -4.30 -8.00 -3.71
N GLY A 45 -4.64 -7.00 -2.90
CA GLY A 45 -5.39 -7.19 -1.66
C GLY A 45 -4.54 -7.47 -0.42
N PHE A 46 -3.22 -7.61 -0.56
CA PHE A 46 -2.29 -7.75 0.56
C PHE A 46 -1.65 -6.41 0.95
N THR A 47 -1.23 -6.31 2.21
CA THR A 47 -0.49 -5.16 2.73
C THR A 47 0.99 -5.50 2.87
N PHE A 48 1.86 -4.72 2.23
CA PHE A 48 3.31 -4.88 2.32
C PHE A 48 3.93 -3.73 3.11
N SER A 49 4.67 -4.06 4.15
CA SER A 49 5.56 -3.12 4.84
C SER A 49 6.88 -3.03 4.06
N VAL A 50 7.02 -2.00 3.23
CA VAL A 50 8.19 -1.76 2.37
C VAL A 50 9.18 -0.84 3.06
N HIS A 51 10.43 -1.31 3.21
CA HIS A 51 11.50 -0.52 3.81
C HIS A 51 11.90 0.67 2.92
N ASN A 52 11.97 1.88 3.49
CA ASN A 52 12.40 3.09 2.77
C ASN A 52 13.87 3.51 3.04
N GLY A 53 14.57 2.79 3.93
CA GLY A 53 15.93 3.12 4.39
C GLY A 53 16.01 3.39 5.88
N LYS A 54 14.89 3.78 6.51
CA LYS A 54 14.79 4.05 7.95
C LYS A 54 13.61 3.30 8.58
N ASP A 55 12.44 3.45 7.96
CA ASP A 55 11.17 2.95 8.46
C ASP A 55 10.52 2.00 7.44
N PHE A 56 9.53 1.23 7.90
CA PHE A 56 8.69 0.39 7.04
C PHE A 56 7.35 1.08 6.79
N LEU A 57 7.11 1.46 5.54
CA LEU A 57 5.84 2.05 5.12
C LEU A 57 4.87 0.93 4.72
N ALA A 58 3.68 0.92 5.30
CA ALA A 58 2.62 -0.02 4.92
C ALA A 58 1.95 0.44 3.62
N VAL A 59 2.08 -0.36 2.58
CA VAL A 59 1.48 -0.14 1.26
C VAL A 59 0.43 -1.22 1.04
N TYR A 60 -0.83 -0.79 0.90
CA TYR A 60 -1.92 -1.66 0.47
C TYR A 60 -1.94 -1.74 -1.05
N VAL A 61 -1.84 -2.95 -1.61
CA VAL A 61 -1.71 -3.14 -3.06
C VAL A 61 -3.09 -3.26 -3.71
N VAL A 62 -3.36 -2.33 -4.63
CA VAL A 62 -4.56 -2.32 -5.50
C VAL A 62 -4.19 -2.78 -6.91
N GLU A 63 -5.19 -3.14 -7.71
CA GLU A 63 -5.01 -3.66 -9.07
C GLU A 63 -4.27 -2.68 -10.00
N ASN A 64 -4.52 -1.38 -9.86
CA ASN A 64 -3.84 -0.35 -10.63
C ASN A 64 -2.32 -0.25 -10.37
N MET A 65 -1.81 -0.93 -9.35
CA MET A 65 -0.37 -0.98 -9.04
C MET A 65 0.36 -2.16 -9.69
N VAL A 66 -0.37 -3.07 -10.36
CA VAL A 66 0.25 -4.22 -11.04
C VAL A 66 1.20 -3.75 -12.14
N GLY A 67 2.38 -4.36 -12.21
CA GLY A 67 3.43 -3.97 -13.17
C GLY A 67 4.41 -2.91 -12.65
N HIS A 68 4.06 -2.19 -11.58
CA HIS A 68 4.97 -1.28 -10.89
C HIS A 68 5.87 -2.02 -9.90
N LYS A 69 6.94 -1.35 -9.45
CA LYS A 69 7.81 -1.88 -8.39
C LYS A 69 7.32 -1.47 -7.01
N LEU A 70 7.48 -2.36 -6.03
CA LEU A 70 7.15 -2.06 -4.62
C LEU A 70 7.89 -0.82 -4.09
N GLY A 71 9.10 -0.57 -4.58
CA GLY A 71 9.90 0.60 -4.20
C GLY A 71 9.33 1.95 -4.63
N GLU A 72 8.47 2.00 -5.66
CA GLU A 72 7.87 3.24 -6.18
C GLU A 72 6.89 3.85 -5.17
N PHE A 73 6.23 3.00 -4.37
CA PHE A 73 5.26 3.39 -3.36
C PHE A 73 5.89 3.70 -1.99
N SER A 74 7.23 3.67 -1.90
CA SER A 74 7.98 3.90 -0.66
C SER A 74 9.10 4.93 -0.91
N PRO A 75 8.80 6.24 -0.80
CA PRO A 75 9.78 7.30 -1.05
C PRO A 75 10.89 7.29 0.02
N SER A 76 12.14 7.39 -0.43
CA SER A 76 13.32 7.32 0.45
C SER A 76 13.89 8.69 0.85
N ARG A 77 13.58 9.75 0.09
CA ARG A 77 14.03 11.12 0.38
C ARG A 77 12.84 11.97 0.75
N LYS A 78 13.00 12.77 1.81
CA LYS A 78 12.04 13.83 2.13
C LYS A 78 12.18 14.93 1.08
N PHE A 79 11.08 15.29 0.43
CA PHE A 79 11.08 16.44 -0.46
C PHE A 79 11.29 17.72 0.36
N ILE A 80 12.38 18.42 0.09
CA ILE A 80 12.68 19.72 0.67
C ILE A 80 12.37 20.75 -0.42
N ARG A 81 11.32 21.55 -0.24
CA ARG A 81 11.09 22.72 -1.10
C ARG A 81 12.15 23.77 -0.76
N HIS A 82 12.85 24.27 -1.77
CA HIS A 82 13.51 25.57 -1.68
C HIS A 82 12.41 26.63 -1.76
N GLY A 83 12.03 27.21 -0.63
CA GLY A 83 10.88 28.12 -0.54
C GLY A 83 11.28 29.56 -0.27
N GLY A 84 10.99 30.46 -1.22
CA GLY A 84 10.54 31.80 -0.89
C GLY A 84 9.13 31.74 -0.30
N LYS A 85 8.75 32.75 0.51
CA LYS A 85 7.62 32.77 1.45
C LYS A 85 6.22 32.35 0.93
N LEU A 86 5.98 32.20 -0.37
CA LEU A 86 4.65 31.98 -0.95
C LEU A 86 4.19 30.52 -1.06
N ALA A 87 5.01 29.52 -0.72
CA ALA A 87 4.70 28.10 -0.97
C ALA A 87 4.15 27.30 0.24
N LYS A 88 3.77 27.99 1.33
CA LYS A 88 3.40 27.36 2.62
C LYS A 88 1.94 26.88 2.68
N ASP A 89 1.02 27.50 1.93
CA ASP A 89 -0.42 27.28 2.11
C ASP A 89 -0.96 25.95 1.52
N GLU A 90 -0.37 25.44 0.43
CA GLU A 90 -1.00 24.34 -0.33
C GLU A 90 -0.62 22.92 0.13
N SER A 91 0.38 22.74 1.00
CA SER A 91 0.94 21.40 1.30
C SER A 91 0.39 20.72 2.57
N GLY A 92 -0.47 21.38 3.34
CA GLY A 92 -1.02 20.83 4.59
C GLY A 92 -2.34 20.06 4.45
N ALA A 93 -3.04 20.16 3.31
CA ALA A 93 -4.45 19.77 3.22
C ALA A 93 -4.73 18.37 2.62
N LYS A 94 -3.70 17.58 2.25
CA LYS A 94 -3.91 16.26 1.61
C LYS A 94 -3.33 15.07 2.38
N SER A 95 -3.49 15.06 3.70
CA SER A 95 -3.32 13.86 4.51
C SER A 95 -4.49 13.71 5.48
N ALA A 96 -5.65 13.30 4.95
CA ALA A 96 -6.74 12.74 5.74
C ALA A 96 -6.72 11.20 5.57
N PRO A 97 -6.82 10.42 6.66
CA PRO A 97 -6.85 8.97 6.57
C PRO A 97 -8.20 8.50 6.02
N ALA A 98 -8.17 7.76 4.91
CA ALA A 98 -9.32 7.00 4.42
C ALA A 98 -9.57 5.79 5.35
N GLY A 99 -10.13 6.06 6.53
CA GLY A 99 -10.74 5.06 7.40
C GLY A 99 -12.21 4.95 7.05
N GLY A 100 -12.55 4.09 6.10
CA GLY A 100 -13.94 3.71 5.81
C GLY A 100 -14.52 2.89 6.97
N GLY A 101 -15.00 3.57 8.01
CA GLY A 101 -15.95 3.01 8.96
C GLY A 101 -17.33 3.00 8.32
N ALA A 102 -17.86 1.82 8.04
CA ALA A 102 -19.24 1.66 7.60
C ALA A 102 -20.20 2.27 8.64
N PRO A 103 -21.15 3.15 8.26
CA PRO A 103 -22.23 3.51 9.15
C PRO A 103 -23.18 2.31 9.23
N ARG A 104 -23.30 1.70 10.42
CA ARG A 104 -24.48 0.89 10.75
C ARG A 104 -25.70 1.81 10.62
N PRO A 105 -26.71 1.49 9.80
CA PRO A 105 -27.93 2.27 9.77
C PRO A 105 -28.65 2.12 11.11
N ALA A 106 -28.85 3.25 11.79
CA ALA A 106 -29.78 3.37 12.91
C ALA A 106 -31.20 3.12 12.37
N ALA A 107 -31.74 1.93 12.63
CA ALA A 107 -33.16 1.65 12.42
C ALA A 107 -33.96 2.30 13.55
N ALA A 108 -34.88 3.18 13.16
CA ALA A 108 -35.91 3.77 14.00
C ALA A 108 -36.88 2.70 14.52
N ALA A 109 -37.54 3.04 15.64
CA ALA A 109 -38.38 2.23 16.52
C ALA A 109 -39.61 1.54 15.86
N PRO A 110 -40.32 0.67 16.60
CA PRO A 110 -41.50 1.20 17.30
C PRO A 110 -41.76 0.60 18.69
N ALA A 111 -42.61 1.33 19.43
CA ALA A 111 -43.13 1.06 20.76
C ALA A 111 -43.87 -0.29 20.92
N ALA A 112 -43.75 -0.92 22.10
CA ALA A 112 -44.80 -1.74 22.76
C ALA A 112 -44.39 -2.24 24.16
N LYS A 113 -45.24 -1.93 25.18
CA LYS A 113 -45.42 -2.57 26.51
C LYS A 113 -44.21 -2.50 27.47
N LYS A 114 -44.33 -2.01 28.71
CA LYS A 114 -45.36 -2.16 29.74
C LYS A 114 -45.34 -0.95 30.67
#